data_AF-A0A953KEC5-F1
#
_entry.id   AF-A0A953KEC5-F1
#
_cell.length_a   1.000
_cell.length_b   1.000
_cell.length_c   1.000
_cell.angle_alpha   90.00
_cell.angle_beta   90.00
_cell.angle_gamma   90.00
#
_symmetry.space_group_name_H-M   'P 1'
#
loop_
_entity.id
_entity.type
_entity.pdbx_description
1 polymer ?
#
loop_
_entity_poly.entity_id
_entity_poly.type
_entity_poly.pdbx_seq_one_letter_code
_entity_poly.pdbx_strand_id
1 'polypeptide(L)'
;MNDEQTLYRDFDKIRFWVQTYALGDVDDQRSIENFIICESDEMVRPLQSQLYMVAKGGFDEEWMDKQVGLKRKVKYGSWENWARLMLQWIYEAKKRA
;
A
#
# COMPACT_ATOMS: atom_id res chain seq x y z
N MET A 1 16.53 -22.66 -1.68
CA MET A 1 15.36 -22.45 -0.81
C MET A 1 14.73 -21.16 -1.29
N ASN A 2 13.48 -21.20 -1.73
CA ASN A 2 12.88 -20.24 -2.67
C ASN A 2 12.80 -18.80 -2.12
N ASP A 3 13.68 -17.92 -2.59
CA ASP A 3 13.70 -16.49 -2.25
C ASP A 3 12.38 -15.78 -2.59
N GLU A 4 11.65 -16.26 -3.61
CA GLU A 4 10.32 -15.75 -3.99
C GLU A 4 9.29 -15.87 -2.84
N GLN A 5 9.26 -16.98 -2.09
CA GLN A 5 8.23 -17.19 -1.05
C GLN A 5 8.38 -16.25 0.14
N THR A 6 9.59 -15.79 0.43
CA THR A 6 9.86 -14.80 1.48
C THR A 6 9.41 -13.42 1.03
N LEU A 7 9.73 -13.04 -0.21
CA LEU A 7 9.34 -11.76 -0.81
C LEU A 7 7.82 -11.57 -0.86
N TYR A 8 7.06 -12.65 -1.10
CA TYR A 8 5.60 -12.62 -1.07
C TYR A 8 5.00 -12.35 0.31
N ARG A 9 5.72 -12.56 1.42
CA ARG A 9 5.20 -12.27 2.77
C ARG A 9 5.39 -10.81 3.15
N ASP A 10 6.42 -10.16 2.63
CA ASP A 10 6.81 -8.82 3.08
C ASP A 10 5.80 -7.73 2.71
N PHE A 11 4.93 -7.97 1.72
CA PHE A 11 3.93 -7.01 1.23
C PHE A 11 2.50 -7.55 1.17
N ASP A 12 2.17 -8.52 2.03
CA ASP A 12 0.84 -9.14 2.07
C ASP A 12 -0.31 -8.14 2.32
N LYS A 13 -0.11 -7.11 3.17
CA LYS A 13 -1.13 -6.11 3.47
C LYS A 13 -1.31 -5.09 2.36
N ILE A 14 -0.23 -4.69 1.68
CA ILE A 14 -0.35 -3.86 0.47
C ILE A 14 -1.21 -4.60 -0.56
N ARG A 15 -0.91 -5.88 -0.82
CA ARG A 15 -1.69 -6.69 -1.75
C ARG A 15 -3.15 -6.86 -1.29
N PHE A 16 -3.38 -7.17 -0.01
CA PHE A 16 -4.73 -7.28 0.54
C PHE A 16 -5.52 -5.99 0.34
N TRP A 17 -4.93 -4.84 0.68
CA TRP A 17 -5.56 -3.53 0.50
C TRP A 17 -5.88 -3.26 -0.98
N VAL A 18 -4.94 -3.51 -1.91
CA VAL A 18 -5.20 -3.34 -3.35
C VAL A 18 -6.36 -4.21 -3.81
N GLN A 19 -6.37 -5.49 -3.41
CA GLN A 19 -7.37 -6.47 -3.83
C GLN A 19 -8.74 -6.27 -3.21
N THR A 20 -8.83 -5.60 -2.06
CA THR A 20 -10.08 -5.50 -1.30
C THR A 20 -10.69 -4.11 -1.36
N TYR A 21 -9.85 -3.07 -1.30
CA TYR A 21 -10.28 -1.67 -1.18
C TYR A 21 -9.97 -0.83 -2.41
N ALA A 22 -8.92 -1.17 -3.17
CA ALA A 22 -8.42 -0.35 -4.28
C ALA A 22 -8.53 -1.03 -5.65
N LEU A 23 -9.58 -1.85 -5.83
CA LEU A 23 -9.87 -2.53 -7.10
C LEU A 23 -10.25 -1.55 -8.21
N GLY A 24 -9.77 -1.80 -9.43
CA GLY A 24 -10.11 -1.01 -10.61
C GLY A 24 -9.53 0.40 -10.57
N ASP A 25 -10.34 1.39 -10.93
CA ASP A 25 -9.97 2.82 -10.97
C ASP A 25 -10.47 3.59 -9.73
N VAL A 26 -10.67 2.90 -8.60
CA VAL A 26 -10.99 3.57 -7.32
C VAL A 26 -9.83 4.46 -6.91
N ASP A 27 -10.14 5.67 -6.45
CA ASP A 27 -9.12 6.60 -5.98
C ASP A 27 -8.42 6.08 -4.71
N ASP A 28 -7.09 6.14 -4.71
CA ASP A 28 -6.25 5.59 -3.64
C ASP A 28 -6.45 6.32 -2.30
N GLN A 29 -6.72 7.63 -2.32
CA GLN A 29 -7.00 8.37 -1.09
C GLN A 29 -8.34 7.93 -0.49
N ARG A 30 -9.38 7.81 -1.30
CA ARG A 30 -10.68 7.35 -0.82
C ARG A 30 -10.64 5.90 -0.33
N SER A 31 -9.94 5.03 -1.04
CA SER A 31 -9.82 3.62 -0.65
C SER A 31 -9.00 3.43 0.63
N ILE A 32 -7.96 4.25 0.87
CA ILE A 32 -7.25 4.21 2.15
C ILE A 32 -8.10 4.74 3.30
N GLU A 33 -8.86 5.82 3.10
CA GLU A 33 -9.80 6.32 4.12
C GLU A 33 -10.83 5.25 4.50
N ASN A 34 -11.43 4.56 3.51
CA ASN A 34 -12.34 3.45 3.75
C ASN A 34 -11.68 2.31 4.53
N PHE A 35 -10.45 1.94 4.17
CA PHE A 35 -9.69 0.91 4.89
C PHE A 35 -9.47 1.27 6.36
N ILE A 36 -9.11 2.53 6.66
CA ILE A 36 -8.93 3.00 8.04
C ILE A 36 -10.23 2.98 8.85
N ILE A 37 -11.37 3.26 8.21
CA ILE A 37 -12.68 3.26 8.86
C ILE A 37 -13.16 1.82 9.14
N CYS A 38 -12.93 0.90 8.20
CA CYS A 38 -13.49 -0.45 8.24
C CYS A 38 -12.62 -1.45 9.02
N GLU A 39 -11.30 -1.25 9.06
CA GLU A 39 -10.36 -2.23 9.59
C GLU A 39 -9.82 -1.85 10.97
N SER A 40 -9.42 -2.86 11.73
CA SER A 40 -8.81 -2.65 13.04
C SER A 40 -7.40 -2.09 12.93
N ASP A 41 -6.93 -1.49 14.01
CA ASP A 41 -5.58 -0.96 14.13
C ASP A 41 -4.50 -2.04 13.92
N GLU A 42 -4.82 -3.31 14.21
CA GLU A 42 -3.98 -4.50 13.96
C GLU A 42 -3.81 -4.81 12.47
N MET A 43 -4.77 -4.41 11.63
CA MET A 43 -4.69 -4.51 10.17
C MET A 43 -4.03 -3.29 9.56
N VAL A 44 -4.24 -2.11 10.15
CA VAL A 44 -3.68 -0.85 9.66
C VAL A 44 -2.17 -0.75 9.89
N ARG A 45 -1.68 -1.11 11.08
CA ARG A 45 -0.26 -0.93 11.41
C ARG A 45 0.70 -1.72 10.50
N PRO A 46 0.42 -2.99 10.14
CA PRO A 46 1.31 -3.70 9.21
C PRO A 46 1.28 -3.09 7.80
N LEU A 47 0.13 -2.60 7.32
CA LEU A 47 0.07 -1.83 6.07
C LEU A 47 0.97 -0.58 6.13
N GLN A 48 0.91 0.19 7.22
CA GLN A 48 1.78 1.35 7.42
C GLN A 48 3.27 0.97 7.40
N SER A 49 3.63 -0.14 8.06
CA SER A 49 5.01 -0.65 8.07
C SER A 49 5.50 -1.00 6.66
N GLN A 50 4.66 -1.68 5.88
CA GLN A 50 4.97 -2.05 4.50
C GLN A 50 5.11 -0.83 3.59
N LEU A 51 4.20 0.14 3.69
CA LEU A 51 4.30 1.40 2.97
C LEU A 51 5.56 2.19 3.36
N TYR A 52 5.97 2.13 4.63
CA TYR A 52 7.21 2.75 5.07
C TYR A 52 8.44 2.12 4.40
N MET A 53 8.49 0.79 4.28
CA MET A 53 9.55 0.10 3.53
C MET A 53 9.57 0.53 2.06
N VAL A 54 8.40 0.61 1.41
CA VAL A 54 8.30 1.09 0.03
C VAL A 54 8.79 2.53 -0.09
N ALA A 55 8.39 3.42 0.81
CA ALA A 55 8.82 4.82 0.83
C ALA A 55 10.34 5.01 1.00
N LYS A 56 11.05 3.99 1.50
CA LYS A 56 12.51 3.95 1.66
C LYS A 56 13.24 3.28 0.50
N GLY A 57 12.54 2.76 -0.50
CA GLY A 57 13.16 2.01 -1.60
C GLY A 57 13.37 0.53 -1.30
N GLY A 58 12.87 0.01 -0.18
CA GLY A 58 13.04 -1.37 0.23
C GLY A 58 11.99 -2.30 -0.35
N PHE A 59 11.91 -2.39 -1.68
CA PHE A 59 10.89 -3.19 -2.40
C PHE A 59 11.45 -3.75 -3.71
N ASP A 60 10.75 -4.75 -4.27
CA ASP A 60 10.97 -5.25 -5.62
C ASP A 60 10.05 -4.51 -6.60
N GLU A 61 10.65 -3.85 -7.59
CA GLU A 61 9.93 -3.00 -8.54
C GLU A 61 9.02 -3.81 -9.49
N GLU A 62 9.46 -4.99 -9.93
CA GLU A 62 8.66 -5.86 -10.80
C GLU A 62 7.45 -6.40 -10.04
N TRP A 63 7.66 -6.79 -8.77
CA TRP A 63 6.58 -7.22 -7.90
C TRP A 63 5.53 -6.11 -7.71
N MET A 64 5.97 -4.88 -7.43
CA MET A 64 5.07 -3.73 -7.26
C MET A 64 4.30 -3.41 -8.55
N ASP A 65 4.99 -3.41 -9.69
CA ASP A 65 4.39 -3.19 -11.02
C ASP A 65 3.28 -4.22 -11.31
N LYS A 66 3.49 -5.48 -10.91
CA LYS A 66 2.53 -6.58 -11.10
C LYS A 66 1.38 -6.58 -10.08
N GLN A 67 1.65 -6.32 -8.81
CA GLN A 67 0.66 -6.47 -7.74
C GLN A 67 -0.14 -5.20 -7.46
N VAL A 68 0.51 -4.04 -7.51
CA VAL A 68 -0.13 -2.74 -7.22
C VAL A 68 -0.59 -2.05 -8.50
N GLY A 69 0.11 -2.29 -9.60
CA GLY A 69 -0.28 -1.91 -10.95
C GLY A 69 0.40 -0.63 -11.45
N LEU A 70 1.09 -0.74 -12.58
CA LEU A 70 1.84 0.32 -13.25
C LEU A 70 1.13 1.67 -13.38
N LYS A 71 -0.21 1.69 -13.53
CA LYS A 71 -0.99 2.94 -13.60
C LYS A 71 -0.75 3.84 -12.37
N ARG A 72 -0.62 3.26 -11.17
CA ARG A 72 -0.36 4.03 -9.94
C ARG A 72 1.03 4.65 -9.95
N LYS A 73 2.05 3.87 -10.32
CA LYS A 73 3.41 4.38 -10.49
C LYS A 73 3.46 5.56 -11.44
N VAL A 74 2.75 5.47 -12.58
CA VAL A 74 2.66 6.58 -13.54
C VAL A 74 1.92 7.78 -12.94
N LYS A 75 0.79 7.58 -12.26
CA LYS A 75 0.00 8.65 -11.63
C LYS A 75 0.79 9.42 -10.56
N TYR A 76 1.58 8.72 -9.76
CA TYR A 76 2.29 9.28 -8.59
C TYR A 76 3.80 9.48 -8.83
N GLY A 77 4.29 9.16 -10.02
CA GLY A 77 5.68 9.33 -10.46
C GLY A 77 6.64 8.22 -10.01
N SER A 78 6.47 7.67 -8.81
CA SER A 78 7.27 6.53 -8.32
C SER A 78 6.54 5.77 -7.21
N TRP A 79 7.00 4.55 -6.90
CA TRP A 79 6.45 3.76 -5.80
C TRP A 79 6.72 4.37 -4.44
N GLU A 80 7.88 4.99 -4.25
CA GLU A 80 8.21 5.70 -3.03
C GLU A 80 7.29 6.90 -2.80
N ASN A 81 7.03 7.68 -3.86
CA ASN A 81 6.14 8.84 -3.77
C ASN A 81 4.70 8.41 -3.50
N TRP A 82 4.22 7.38 -4.20
CA TRP A 82 2.93 6.78 -3.90
C TRP A 82 2.84 6.36 -2.44
N ALA A 83 3.82 5.62 -1.92
CA ALA A 83 3.80 5.16 -0.54
C ALA A 83 3.86 6.29 0.50
N ARG A 84 4.58 7.39 0.22
CA ARG A 84 4.59 8.59 1.08
C ARG A 84 3.22 9.25 1.16
N LEU A 85 2.53 9.39 0.02
CA LEU A 85 1.17 9.93 -0.03
C LEU A 85 0.20 9.03 0.74
N MET A 86 0.28 7.72 0.54
CA MET A 86 -0.52 6.75 1.29
C MET A 86 -0.31 6.90 2.80
N LEU A 87 0.93 7.00 3.27
CA LEU A 87 1.23 7.22 4.70
C LEU A 87 0.67 8.54 5.23
N GLN A 88 0.76 9.61 4.44
CA GLN A 88 0.17 10.90 4.79
C GLN A 88 -1.35 10.78 4.95
N TRP A 89 -2.03 10.14 4.01
CA TRP A 89 -3.48 9.95 4.06
C TRP A 89 -3.91 9.06 5.23
N ILE A 90 -3.15 8.02 5.56
CA ILE A 90 -3.42 7.23 6.78
C ILE A 90 -3.33 8.10 8.02
N TYR A 91 -2.31 8.95 8.13
CA TYR A 91 -2.15 9.86 9.27
C TYR A 91 -3.32 10.85 9.36
N GLU A 92 -3.74 11.42 8.24
CA GLU A 92 -4.87 12.33 8.18
C GLU A 92 -6.20 11.64 8.52
N ALA A 93 -6.42 10.42 8.02
CA ALA A 93 -7.63 9.64 8.29
C ALA A 93 -7.72 9.27 9.79
N LYS A 94 -6.62 8.81 10.40
CA LYS A 94 -6.58 8.48 11.84
C LYS A 94 -6.83 9.68 12.75
N LYS A 95 -6.58 10.90 12.29
CA LYS A 95 -6.92 12.12 13.04
C LYS A 95 -8.41 12.45 13.04
N ARG A 96 -9.16 11.93 12.06
CA ARG A 96 -10.58 12.21 11.86
C ARG A 96 -11.49 11.08 12.40
N ALA A 97 -10.93 9.88 12.56
CA ALA A 97 -11.59 8.71 13.15
C ALA A 97 -11.58 8.77 14.67
#